data_AF-A0A6V7M4U0-F1
#
_entry.id   AF-A0A6V7M4U0-F1
#
_cell.length_a   1.000
_cell.length_b   1.000
_cell.length_c   1.000
_cell.angle_alpha   90.00
_cell.angle_beta   90.00
_cell.angle_gamma   90.00
#
_symmetry.space_group_name_H-M   'P 1'
#
loop_
_entity.id
_entity.type
_entity.pdbx_description
1 polymer ?
#
loop_
_entity_poly.entity_id
_entity_poly.type
_entity_poly.pdbx_seq_one_letter_code
_entity_poly.pdbx_strand_id
1 'polypeptide(L)'
;MRHIGDDDVLSVPDYRTQCGRRMMIYRMGNWDPKKYGVEEIFKATVIILELGILEPRAQILGGFVLFDLRNITMTHAWTITPQ
;
A
#
# COMPACT_ATOMS: atom_id res chain seq x y z
N MET A 1 -8.37 0.71 -10.03
CA MET A 1 -6.98 0.96 -9.58
C MET A 1 -6.43 2.37 -9.80
N ARG A 2 -6.72 3.11 -10.90
CA ARG A 2 -6.29 4.53 -11.00
C ARG A 2 -6.67 5.35 -9.75
N HIS A 3 -7.91 5.16 -9.29
CA HIS A 3 -8.44 5.79 -8.08
C HIS A 3 -7.60 5.57 -6.82
N ILE A 4 -6.85 4.46 -6.67
CA ILE A 4 -6.00 4.23 -5.49
C ILE A 4 -4.84 5.22 -5.46
N GLY A 5 -4.27 5.51 -6.63
CA GLY A 5 -3.24 6.54 -6.78
C GLY A 5 -3.83 7.95 -6.73
N ASP A 6 -4.98 8.17 -7.38
CA ASP A 6 -5.64 9.49 -7.40
C ASP A 6 -6.13 9.92 -5.99
N ASP A 7 -6.61 8.96 -5.18
CA ASP A 7 -7.02 9.18 -3.79
C ASP A 7 -5.80 9.15 -2.81
N ASP A 8 -4.57 9.00 -3.32
CA ASP A 8 -3.31 8.95 -2.56
C ASP A 8 -3.29 7.88 -1.42
N VAL A 9 -3.97 6.75 -1.64
CA VAL A 9 -4.08 5.65 -0.66
C VAL A 9 -2.81 4.81 -0.63
N LEU A 10 -2.18 4.56 -1.78
CA LEU A 10 -0.97 3.76 -1.91
C LEU A 10 -0.01 4.40 -2.91
N SER A 11 1.23 4.59 -2.48
CA SER A 11 2.31 5.14 -3.34
C SER A 11 3.62 4.37 -3.17
N VAL A 12 4.45 4.43 -4.21
CA VAL A 12 5.80 3.84 -4.24
C VAL A 12 6.79 4.94 -4.63
N PRO A 13 7.40 5.63 -3.66
CA PRO A 13 8.31 6.73 -3.95
C PRO A 13 9.60 6.26 -4.63
N ASP A 14 10.25 7.17 -5.35
CA ASP A 14 11.50 6.88 -6.07
C ASP A 14 12.69 6.65 -5.13
N TYR A 15 12.66 7.28 -3.95
CA TYR A 15 13.70 7.10 -2.93
C TYR A 15 13.53 5.78 -2.16
N ARG A 16 14.64 5.28 -1.64
CA ARG A 16 14.73 3.99 -0.94
C ARG A 16 15.07 4.21 0.53
N THR A 17 14.88 3.18 1.35
CA THR A 17 15.37 3.22 2.74
C THR A 17 16.90 3.30 2.78
N GLN A 18 17.47 3.60 3.94
CA GLN A 18 18.94 3.64 4.13
C GLN A 18 19.62 2.32 3.70
N CYS A 19 18.98 1.18 3.96
CA CYS A 19 19.48 -0.13 3.55
C CYS A 19 19.14 -0.48 2.09
N GLY A 20 18.55 0.43 1.32
CA GLY A 20 18.28 0.26 -0.10
C GLY A 20 17.01 -0.50 -0.46
N ARG A 21 16.08 -0.69 0.48
CA ARG A 21 14.82 -1.42 0.24
C ARG A 21 13.83 -0.56 -0.54
N ARG A 22 13.02 -1.19 -1.40
CA ARG A 22 11.92 -0.52 -2.10
C ARG A 22 10.84 -0.16 -1.08
N MET A 23 10.40 1.10 -1.08
CA MET A 23 9.42 1.57 -0.10
C MET A 23 8.02 1.65 -0.68
N MET A 24 7.01 1.28 0.11
CA MET A 24 5.59 1.52 -0.16
C MET A 24 5.00 2.31 1.01
N ILE A 25 4.13 3.28 0.71
CA ILE A 25 3.44 4.08 1.71
C ILE A 25 1.94 3.88 1.55
N TYR A 26 1.27 3.45 2.61
CA TYR A 26 -0.18 3.32 2.71
C TYR A 26 -0.71 4.46 3.57
N ARG A 27 -1.67 5.23 3.06
CA ARG A 27 -2.36 6.29 3.81
C ARG A 27 -3.79 5.85 4.06
N MET A 28 -3.99 5.09 5.13
CA MET A 28 -5.23 4.34 5.33
C MET A 28 -6.43 5.24 5.62
N GLY A 29 -6.23 6.45 6.15
CA GLY A 29 -7.31 7.41 6.35
C GLY A 29 -7.80 8.12 5.07
N ASN A 30 -7.09 7.99 3.94
CA ASN A 30 -7.53 8.51 2.64
C ASN A 30 -8.45 7.54 1.90
N TRP A 31 -8.42 6.27 2.28
CA TRP A 31 -9.30 5.26 1.70
C TRP A 31 -10.73 5.50 2.17
N ASP A 32 -11.70 5.42 1.27
CA ASP A 32 -13.12 5.36 1.64
C ASP A 32 -13.63 3.91 1.47
N PRO A 33 -13.84 3.16 2.57
CA PRO A 33 -14.36 1.80 2.52
C PRO A 33 -15.75 1.67 1.88
N LYS A 34 -16.50 2.78 1.74
CA LYS A 34 -17.79 2.79 1.04
C LYS A 34 -17.64 2.94 -0.49
N LYS A 35 -16.54 3.52 -0.95
CA LYS A 35 -16.25 3.72 -2.38
C LYS A 35 -15.70 2.44 -3.03
N TYR A 36 -14.83 1.71 -2.32
CA TYR A 36 -14.31 0.42 -2.75
C TYR A 36 -13.78 -0.40 -1.57
N GLY A 37 -13.84 -1.72 -1.69
CA GLY A 37 -13.41 -2.67 -0.65
C GLY A 37 -11.90 -2.75 -0.47
N VAL A 38 -11.48 -3.37 0.64
CA VAL A 38 -10.06 -3.58 0.97
C VAL A 38 -9.34 -4.47 -0.05
N GLU A 39 -10.08 -5.29 -0.78
CA GLU A 39 -9.57 -6.17 -1.84
C GLU A 39 -8.94 -5.38 -2.99
N GLU A 40 -9.44 -4.19 -3.30
CA GLU A 40 -8.83 -3.34 -4.33
C GLU A 40 -7.45 -2.83 -3.89
N ILE A 41 -7.29 -2.49 -2.61
CA ILE A 41 -5.99 -2.12 -2.03
C ILE A 41 -5.05 -3.32 -2.11
N PHE A 42 -5.53 -4.51 -1.73
CA PHE A 42 -4.73 -5.74 -1.79
C PHE A 42 -4.28 -6.09 -3.21
N LYS A 43 -5.16 -5.95 -4.22
CA LYS A 43 -4.78 -6.14 -5.63
C LYS A 43 -3.70 -5.15 -6.07
N ALA A 44 -3.80 -3.88 -5.67
CA ALA A 44 -2.78 -2.89 -5.97
C ALA A 44 -1.44 -3.22 -5.30
N THR A 45 -1.46 -3.70 -4.05
CA THR A 45 -0.28 -4.23 -3.36
C THR A 45 0.36 -5.36 -4.16
N VAL A 46 -0.42 -6.35 -4.59
CA VAL A 46 0.09 -7.49 -5.38
C VAL A 46 0.74 -7.00 -6.67
N ILE A 47 0.11 -6.09 -7.41
CA ILE A 47 0.69 -5.55 -8.65
C ILE A 47 2.01 -4.83 -8.41
N ILE A 48 2.11 -4.06 -7.32
CA ILE A 48 3.36 -3.40 -6.94
C ILE A 48 4.44 -4.44 -6.60
N LEU A 49 4.08 -5.54 -5.93
CA LEU A 49 5.01 -6.63 -5.64
C LEU A 49 5.45 -7.38 -6.90
N GLU A 50 4.54 -7.64 -7.84
CA GLU A 50 4.84 -8.22 -9.16
C GLU A 50 5.75 -7.33 -10.00
N LEU A 51 5.62 -6.00 -9.89
CA LEU A 51 6.58 -5.08 -10.51
C LEU A 51 7.91 -5.06 -9.74
N GLY A 52 7.85 -5.10 -8.42
CA GLY A 52 9.01 -5.10 -7.54
C GLY A 52 9.89 -6.34 -7.71
N ILE A 53 9.31 -7.52 -7.98
CA ILE A 53 10.08 -8.75 -8.21
C ILE A 53 10.94 -8.66 -9.48
N LEU A 54 10.64 -7.75 -10.41
CA LEU A 54 11.47 -7.54 -11.61
C LEU A 54 12.76 -6.77 -11.29
N GLU A 55 12.90 -6.18 -10.10
CA GLU A 55 14.12 -5.50 -9.66
C GLU A 55 15.04 -6.50 -8.89
N PRO A 56 16.22 -6.90 -9.42
CA PRO A 56 17.11 -7.85 -8.73
C PRO A 56 17.50 -7.40 -7.32
N ARG A 57 17.61 -6.08 -7.12
CA ARG A 57 17.88 -5.49 -5.80
C ARG A 57 16.73 -5.75 -4.82
N ALA A 58 15.47 -5.65 -5.25
CA ALA A 58 14.32 -5.88 -4.39
C ALA A 58 14.13 -7.37 -4.06
N GLN A 59 14.54 -8.28 -4.94
CA GLN A 59 14.54 -9.73 -4.66
C GLN A 59 15.47 -10.08 -3.48
N ILE A 60 16.60 -9.38 -3.34
CA ILE A 60 17.59 -9.62 -2.28
C ILE A 60 17.28 -8.82 -1.00
N LEU A 61 16.98 -7.52 -1.16
CA LEU A 61 16.83 -6.60 -0.03
C LEU A 61 15.38 -6.54 0.51
N GLY A 62 14.42 -7.00 -0.27
CA GLY A 62 13.00 -6.93 0.03
C GLY A 62 12.41 -5.52 -0.05
N GLY A 63 11.18 -5.42 0.45
CA GLY A 63 10.44 -4.16 0.59
C GLY A 63 10.47 -3.59 2.01
N PHE A 64 10.03 -2.35 2.13
CA PHE A 64 9.72 -1.68 3.38
C PHE A 64 8.36 -0.99 3.22
N VAL A 65 7.46 -1.18 4.17
CA VAL A 65 6.12 -0.60 4.14
C VAL A 65 5.96 0.36 5.30
N LEU A 66 5.46 1.56 5.01
CA LEU A 66 4.99 2.50 6.02
C LEU A 66 3.46 2.58 5.94
N PHE A 67 2.80 2.29 7.06
CA PHE A 67 1.37 2.52 7.22
C PHE A 67 1.16 3.83 7.99
N ASP A 68 0.70 4.87 7.31
CA ASP A 68 0.15 6.06 7.94
C ASP A 68 -1.30 5.77 8.31
N LEU A 69 -1.52 5.65 9.62
CA LEU A 69 -2.83 5.37 10.22
C LEU A 69 -3.53 6.65 10.70
N ARG A 70 -3.05 7.84 10.31
CA ARG A 70 -3.78 9.08 10.56
C ARG A 70 -5.16 9.01 9.91
N ASN A 71 -6.17 9.53 10.62
CA ASN A 71 -7.57 9.61 10.18
C ASN A 71 -8.27 8.27 9.92
N ILE A 72 -7.72 7.14 10.38
CA ILE A 72 -8.49 5.89 10.40
C ILE A 72 -9.72 6.04 11.32
N THR A 73 -10.81 5.38 10.95
CA THR A 73 -12.08 5.40 11.67
C THR A 73 -12.54 3.98 11.98
N MET A 74 -13.57 3.87 12.81
CA MET A 74 -14.17 2.58 13.14
C MET A 74 -14.70 1.84 11.89
N THR A 75 -15.16 2.57 10.87
CA THR A 75 -15.57 1.98 9.59
C THR A 75 -14.43 1.23 8.91
N HIS A 76 -13.22 1.80 8.89
CA HIS A 76 -12.04 1.13 8.35
C HIS A 76 -11.71 -0.14 9.14
N ALA A 77 -11.73 -0.07 10.47
CA ALA A 77 -11.41 -1.20 11.33
C ALA A 77 -12.40 -2.36 11.13
N TRP A 78 -13.70 -2.08 11.04
CA TRP A 78 -14.73 -3.10 10.81
C TRP A 78 -14.66 -3.76 9.43
N THR A 79 -14.05 -3.10 8.44
CA THR A 79 -13.82 -3.70 7.12
C THR A 79 -12.58 -4.59 7.06
N ILE A 80 -11.71 -4.54 8.07
CA ILE A 80 -10.48 -5.33 8.17
C ILE A 80 -10.61 -6.30 9.35
N THR A 81 -11.55 -7.24 9.25
CA THR A 81 -11.74 -8.29 10.27
C THR A 81 -11.35 -9.65 9.70
N PRO A 82 -10.70 -10.53 10.50
CA PRO A 82 -10.61 -11.95 10.15
C PRO A 82 -12.03 -12.50 9.93
N GLN A 83 -12.23 -13.27 8.87
CA GLN A 83 -13.44 -14.09 8.70
C GLN A 83 -13.31 -15.39 9.49
#